data_AF-A0A1Q7BDH8-F1
#
_entry.id   AF-A0A1Q7BDH8-F1
#
_cell.length_a   1.000
_cell.length_b   1.000
_cell.length_c   1.000
_cell.angle_alpha   90.00
_cell.angle_beta   90.00
_cell.angle_gamma   90.00
#
_symmetry.space_group_name_H-M   'P 1'
#
loop_
_entity.id
_entity.type
_entity.pdbx_description
1 polymer ?
#
loop_
_entity_poly.entity_id
_entity_poly.type
_entity_poly.pdbx_seq_one_letter_code
_entity_poly.pdbx_strand_id
1 'polypeptide(L)' 'MAPNCTGDNYKTAHSYLWKSRATMGKVMISLTDEAEELVREEVGKLYYGRTGGFSIFFEHLIRQYFNGHIKEKKSK' A
#
# COMPACT_ATOMS: atom_id res chain seq x y z
N MET A 1 -25.54 16.76 -30.12
CA MET A 1 -25.25 17.36 -28.80
C MET A 1 -24.85 16.24 -27.86
N ALA A 2 -23.57 16.14 -27.55
CA ALA A 2 -23.04 15.17 -26.58
C ALA A 2 -23.27 15.69 -25.16
N PRO A 3 -23.59 14.85 -24.16
CA PRO A 3 -23.62 15.29 -22.78
C PRO A 3 -22.20 15.43 -22.24
N ASN A 4 -21.97 16.55 -21.57
CA ASN A 4 -20.71 17.04 -21.06
C ASN A 4 -20.09 16.12 -19.99
N CYS A 5 -18.77 15.93 -20.09
CA CYS A 5 -17.93 15.36 -19.06
C CYS A 5 -17.98 16.23 -17.80
N THR A 6 -18.74 15.82 -16.78
CA THR A 6 -18.72 16.43 -15.45
C THR A 6 -17.79 15.65 -14.52
N GLY A 7 -16.58 16.19 -14.37
CA GLY A 7 -15.84 16.34 -13.11
C GLY A 7 -15.64 15.11 -12.23
N ASP A 8 -14.40 14.60 -12.22
CA ASP A 8 -13.89 13.70 -11.20
C ASP A 8 -14.18 14.25 -9.79
N ASN A 9 -15.09 13.59 -9.08
CA ASN A 9 -15.40 13.90 -7.70
C ASN A 9 -14.28 13.36 -6.79
N TYR A 10 -13.14 14.04 -6.73
CA TYR A 10 -12.19 13.85 -5.64
C TYR A 10 -12.81 14.49 -4.38
N LYS A 11 -13.73 13.77 -3.72
CA LYS A 11 -14.12 14.13 -2.36
C LYS A 11 -12.94 13.84 -1.45
N THR A 12 -12.12 14.86 -1.26
CA THR A 12 -11.12 15.07 -0.21
C THR A 12 -11.49 14.29 1.05
N ALA A 13 -10.84 13.14 1.24
CA ALA A 13 -11.05 12.19 2.34
C ALA A 13 -10.47 12.70 3.68
N HIS A 14 -10.66 13.99 3.98
CA HIS A 14 -10.02 14.64 5.13
C HIS A 14 -10.85 14.61 6.42
N SER A 15 -12.12 14.18 6.40
CA SER A 15 -12.99 14.33 7.59
C SER A 15 -13.24 13.08 8.44
N TYR A 16 -12.72 11.91 8.08
CA TYR A 16 -13.02 10.65 8.81
C TYR A 16 -11.88 10.16 9.73
N LEU A 17 -10.72 10.82 9.77
CA LEU A 17 -9.49 10.15 10.21
C LEU A 17 -8.99 10.42 11.64
N TRP A 18 -9.65 11.26 12.45
CA TRP A 18 -9.02 11.72 13.70
C TRP A 18 -9.63 11.19 15.00
N LYS A 19 -10.85 10.62 15.01
CA LYS A 19 -11.57 10.31 16.27
C LYS A 19 -12.16 8.91 16.38
N SER A 20 -11.62 7.96 15.64
CA SER A 20 -11.83 6.54 15.96
C SER A 20 -10.48 5.89 16.09
N ARG A 21 -10.32 5.09 17.14
CA ARG A 21 -9.32 4.03 17.29
C ARG A 21 -9.29 3.28 15.95
N ALA A 22 -8.44 3.71 15.02
CA ALA A 22 -8.66 3.47 13.60
C ALA A 22 -8.55 1.97 13.34
N THR A 23 -9.68 1.33 13.06
CA THR A 23 -9.72 -0.02 12.53
C THR A 23 -8.90 -0.05 11.26
N MET A 24 -7.98 -1.00 11.16
CA MET A 24 -7.07 -1.18 10.03
C MET A 24 -7.82 -1.07 8.70
N GLY A 25 -7.43 -0.10 7.87
CA GLY A 25 -8.02 0.11 6.56
C GLY A 25 -7.60 -1.00 5.58
N LYS A 26 -8.53 -1.48 4.76
CA LYS A 26 -8.23 -2.38 3.65
C LYS A 26 -8.01 -1.55 2.40
N VAL A 27 -6.93 -1.82 1.68
CA VAL A 27 -6.60 -1.18 0.39
C VAL A 27 -6.41 -2.27 -0.65
N MET A 28 -6.95 -2.05 -1.84
CA MET A 28 -6.68 -2.86 -3.02
C MET A 28 -5.53 -2.23 -3.79
N ILE A 29 -4.52 -3.02 -4.13
CA ILE A 29 -3.37 -2.60 -4.93
C ILE A 29 -3.23 -3.53 -6.13
N SER A 30 -2.82 -2.96 -7.26
CA SER A 30 -2.47 -3.72 -8.46
C SER A 30 -0.96 -3.72 -8.61
N LEU A 31 -0.40 -4.87 -8.93
CA LEU A 31 1.03 -5.08 -9.16
C LEU A 31 1.21 -5.63 -10.57
N THR A 32 2.41 -5.44 -11.13
CA THR A 32 2.84 -6.22 -12.30
C THR A 32 3.18 -7.64 -11.86
N ASP A 33 3.17 -8.60 -12.80
CA ASP A 33 3.51 -10.00 -12.51
C ASP A 33 4.91 -10.12 -11.88
N GLU A 34 5.88 -9.36 -12.39
CA GLU A 34 7.25 -9.29 -11.86
C GLU A 34 7.29 -8.79 -10.40
N ALA A 35 6.54 -7.73 -10.10
CA ALA A 35 6.49 -7.18 -8.75
C ALA A 35 5.77 -8.13 -7.78
N GLU A 36 4.73 -8.82 -8.24
CA GLU A 36 4.04 -9.82 -7.43
C GLU A 36 4.97 -10.98 -7.06
N GLU A 37 5.77 -11.49 -8.02
CA GLU A 37 6.69 -12.59 -7.75
C GLU A 37 7.77 -12.19 -6.74
N LEU A 38 8.34 -11.00 -6.86
CA LEU A 38 9.31 -10.46 -5.88
C LEU A 38 8.70 -10.36 -4.47
N VAL A 39 7.47 -9.87 -4.36
CA VAL A 39 6.77 -9.78 -3.08
C VAL A 39 6.49 -11.18 -2.52
N ARG A 40 6.05 -12.11 -3.37
CA ARG A 40 5.74 -13.50 -2.99
C ARG A 40 6.98 -14.21 -2.46
N GLU A 41 8.13 -14.07 -3.12
CA GLU A 41 9.39 -14.62 -2.64
C GLU A 41 9.80 -14.06 -1.28
N GLU A 42 9.73 -12.74 -1.11
CA GLU A 42 10.14 -12.07 0.13
C GLU A 42 9.20 -12.42 1.29
N VAL A 43 7.90 -12.43 1.04
CA VAL A 43 6.90 -12.89 1.99
C VAL A 43 7.10 -14.37 2.33
N GLY A 44 7.43 -15.19 1.33
CA GLY A 44 7.77 -16.59 1.52
C GLY A 44 8.98 -16.79 2.43
N LYS A 45 10.01 -15.95 2.31
CA LYS A 45 11.22 -16.01 3.16
C LYS A 45 10.96 -15.54 4.60
N LEU A 46 10.26 -14.41 4.76
CA LEU A 46 10.13 -13.72 6.05
C LEU A 46 8.89 -14.13 6.86
N TYR A 47 7.83 -14.60 6.17
CA TYR A 47 6.52 -14.82 6.76
C TYR A 47 5.92 -16.19 6.39
N TYR A 48 6.76 -17.18 6.06
CA TYR A 48 6.31 -18.53 5.73
C TYR A 48 5.33 -19.09 6.78
N GLY A 49 4.18 -19.59 6.33
CA GLY A 49 3.15 -20.17 7.20
C GLY A 49 2.36 -19.16 8.04
N ARG A 50 2.63 -17.84 7.92
CA ARG A 50 1.92 -16.81 8.67
C ARG A 50 0.71 -16.29 7.89
N THR A 51 -0.47 -16.38 8.49
CA THR A 51 -1.68 -15.75 7.94
C THR A 51 -1.49 -14.24 7.88
N GLY A 52 -1.76 -13.63 6.72
CA GLY A 52 -1.64 -12.19 6.52
C GLY A 52 -0.23 -11.67 6.21
N GLY A 53 0.73 -12.53 5.83
CA GLY A 53 2.10 -12.14 5.49
C GLY A 53 2.19 -10.99 4.48
N PHE A 54 1.35 -10.99 3.44
CA PHE A 54 1.28 -9.89 2.46
C PHE A 54 0.85 -8.57 3.10
N SER A 55 -0.16 -8.58 3.97
CA SER A 55 -0.65 -7.36 4.63
C SER A 55 0.43 -6.77 5.55
N ILE A 56 1.16 -7.62 6.27
CA ILE A 56 2.28 -7.20 7.13
C ILE A 56 3.42 -6.63 6.30
N PHE A 57 3.76 -7.27 5.18
CA PHE A 57 4.80 -6.80 4.26
C PHE A 57 4.48 -5.40 3.72
N PHE A 58 3.27 -5.18 3.19
CA PHE A 58 2.88 -3.88 2.65
C PHE A 58 2.75 -2.82 3.75
N GLU A 59 2.25 -3.17 4.93
CA GLU A 59 2.23 -2.25 6.07
C GLU A 59 3.66 -1.78 6.40
N HIS A 60 4.62 -2.71 6.44
CA HIS A 60 6.01 -2.39 6.73
C HIS A 60 6.62 -1.51 5.64
N LEU A 61 6.43 -1.85 4.37
CA LEU A 61 6.94 -1.09 3.22
C LEU A 61 6.41 0.34 3.22
N ILE A 62 5.10 0.51 3.41
CA ILE A 62 4.43 1.82 3.44
C ILE A 62 4.95 2.66 4.61
N ARG A 63 5.11 2.06 5.80
CA ARG A 63 5.70 2.74 6.95
C ARG A 63 7.13 3.19 6.68
N GLN A 64 7.95 2.35 6.07
CA GLN A 64 9.33 2.72 5.72
C GLN A 64 9.37 3.86 4.71
N TYR A 65 8.48 3.85 3.71
CA TYR A 65 8.36 4.90 2.72
C TYR A 65 8.02 6.26 3.36
N PHE A 66 6.95 6.33 4.15
CA PHE A 66 6.53 7.58 4.78
C PHE A 66 7.47 8.09 5.87
N ASN A 67 8.18 7.19 6.55
CA ASN A 67 9.13 7.55 7.59
C ASN A 67 10.55 7.84 7.03
N GLY A 68 10.75 7.81 5.70
CA GLY A 68 12.05 8.10 5.09
C GLY A 68 13.14 7.06 5.38
N HIS A 69 12.74 5.83 5.73
CA HIS A 69 13.67 4.72 5.98
C HIS A 69 14.11 3.99 4.71
N ILE A 70 13.42 4.21 3.59
CA ILE A 70 13.89 3.80 2.25
C ILE A 70 14.99 4.78 1.84
N LYS A 71 16.15 4.67 2.48
CA LYS A 71 17.37 5.28 1.97
C LYS A 71 17.79 4.44 0.78
N GLU A 72 17.84 5.05 -0.40
CA GLU A 72 18.55 4.46 -1.54
C GLU A 72 19.91 4.00 -1.01
N LYS A 73 20.14 2.68 -0.97
CA LYS A 73 21.50 2.18 -0.84
C LYS A 73 22.19 2.65 -2.11
N LYS A 74 22.90 3.78 -2.04
CA LYS A 74 23.89 4.14 -3.05
C LYS A 74 24.82 2.94 -3.17
N SER A 75 24.66 2.18 -4.23
CA SER A 75 25.61 1.17 -4.65
C SER A 75 26.94 1.91 -4.83
N LYS A 76 27.93 1.54 -4.02
CA LYS A 76 29.29 2.09 -4.08
C LYS A 76 30.13 1.20 -4.97
#